data_AF-A0A315XVI2-F1
#
_entry.id   AF-A0A315XVI2-F1
#
_cell.length_a   1.000
_cell.length_b   1.000
_cell.length_c   1.000
_cell.angle_alpha   90.00
_cell.angle_beta   90.00
_cell.angle_gamma   90.00
#
_symmetry.space_group_name_H-M   'P 1'
#
loop_
_entity.id
_entity.type
_entity.pdbx_description
1 polymer ?
#
loop_
_entity_poly.entity_id
_entity_poly.type
_entity_poly.pdbx_seq_one_letter_code
_entity_poly.pdbx_strand_id
1 'polypeptide(L)'
;MQKLEETLRDSHIKLIEKVKQLLPITKIDIEVAAFDIQKLKNPGISGIEYQNEVQKDSWNAREYVLYRDDHTCQHCKGKSKNPILEVHHIVSRQIGGDAPDNLLTLCETCHDKVSTGKLILDIKIPKGFKPETFMSIVRWKLVNKLKAAGNIVNHTYGYITKFDRIALGLEKSHSTDAFVIAGGIMQERSSIKFIIKQVRKCNRKLFKGDRSHIKNTAARIIHGFQRFDKVLWNSIECFVFGRRKTGYFELRTLDGTKIHASAKAKDLKKLESANTLLIAYIGGVCSSPDYKSGVSATPAPYGGL
;
A
#
# COMPACT_ATOMS: atom_id res chain seq x y z
N MET A 1 14.34 4.86 16.10
CA MET A 1 13.04 5.21 15.49
C MET A 1 13.17 6.37 14.50
N GLN A 2 13.63 7.55 14.94
CA GLN A 2 13.80 8.74 14.09
C GLN A 2 14.55 8.52 12.75
N LYS A 3 15.70 7.84 12.77
CA LYS A 3 16.46 7.54 11.53
C LYS A 3 15.69 6.65 10.53
N LEU A 4 14.80 5.78 11.01
CA LEU A 4 13.95 4.93 10.18
C LEU A 4 12.82 5.76 9.54
N GLU A 5 12.21 6.65 10.31
CA GLU A 5 11.20 7.60 9.84
C GLU A 5 11.76 8.47 8.72
N GLU A 6 12.94 9.02 8.93
CA GLU A 6 13.61 9.89 7.95
C GLU A 6 13.92 9.15 6.66
N THR A 7 14.51 7.96 6.76
CA THR A 7 14.86 7.16 5.58
C THR A 7 13.62 6.79 4.76
N LEU A 8 12.53 6.42 5.43
CA LEU A 8 11.29 6.03 4.77
C LEU A 8 10.64 7.23 4.07
N ARG A 9 10.51 8.36 4.78
CA ARG A 9 9.97 9.61 4.24
C ARG A 9 10.78 10.11 3.05
N ASP A 10 12.10 10.14 3.17
CA ASP A 10 12.98 10.65 2.11
C ASP A 10 12.93 9.75 0.87
N SER A 11 12.62 8.46 1.02
CA SER A 11 12.36 7.59 -0.12
C SER A 11 11.06 7.92 -0.84
N HIS A 12 9.99 8.24 -0.11
CA HIS A 12 8.72 8.64 -0.72
C HIS A 12 8.87 9.96 -1.49
N ILE A 13 9.57 10.93 -0.91
CA ILE A 13 9.86 12.21 -1.59
C ILE A 13 10.64 11.97 -2.89
N LYS A 14 11.68 11.14 -2.87
CA LYS A 14 12.44 10.81 -4.09
C LYS A 14 11.58 10.15 -5.16
N LEU A 15 10.63 9.31 -4.76
CA LEU A 15 9.70 8.68 -5.70
C LEU A 15 8.76 9.73 -6.31
N ILE A 16 8.19 10.62 -5.49
CA ILE A 16 7.31 11.70 -5.95
C ILE A 16 8.04 12.61 -6.94
N GLU A 17 9.26 13.05 -6.61
CA GLU A 17 10.05 13.91 -7.51
C GLU A 17 10.39 13.21 -8.84
N LYS A 18 10.68 11.90 -8.81
CA LYS A 18 10.84 11.13 -10.05
C LYS A 18 9.57 11.08 -10.90
N VAL A 19 8.40 10.93 -10.27
CA VAL A 19 7.13 10.93 -10.99
C VAL A 19 6.84 12.32 -11.58
N LYS A 20 7.13 13.40 -10.85
CA LYS A 20 7.00 14.78 -11.32
C LYS A 20 7.91 15.12 -12.51
N GLN A 21 9.06 14.44 -12.63
CA GLN A 21 9.93 14.56 -13.80
C GLN A 21 9.36 13.88 -15.05
N LEU A 22 8.43 12.94 -14.88
CA LEU A 22 7.83 12.17 -15.98
C LEU A 22 6.46 12.70 -16.38
N LEU A 23 5.68 13.22 -15.43
CA LEU A 23 4.30 13.63 -15.61
C LEU A 23 4.04 15.01 -14.99
N PRO A 24 3.17 15.85 -15.60
CA PRO A 24 2.80 17.15 -15.04
C PRO A 24 1.82 16.99 -13.87
N ILE A 25 2.35 16.73 -12.67
CA ILE A 25 1.55 16.56 -11.47
C ILE A 25 1.10 17.92 -10.92
N THR A 26 -0.21 18.14 -10.87
CA THR A 26 -0.83 19.38 -10.36
C THR A 26 -1.21 19.29 -8.88
N LYS A 27 -1.47 18.08 -8.38
CA LYS A 27 -1.99 17.83 -7.02
C LYS A 27 -1.46 16.50 -6.50
N ILE A 28 -1.23 16.42 -5.19
CA ILE A 28 -0.78 15.19 -4.50
C ILE A 28 -1.77 14.86 -3.39
N ASP A 29 -2.41 13.70 -3.43
CA ASP A 29 -3.31 13.23 -2.38
C ASP A 29 -2.65 12.03 -1.65
N ILE A 30 -2.55 12.10 -0.31
CA ILE A 30 -1.85 11.09 0.51
C ILE A 30 -2.79 10.52 1.57
N GLU A 31 -2.95 9.20 1.59
CA GLU A 31 -3.59 8.52 2.74
C GLU A 31 -2.65 8.55 3.95
N VAL A 32 -3.04 9.27 5.01
CA VAL A 32 -2.18 9.52 6.18
C VAL A 32 -2.38 8.50 7.30
N ALA A 33 -3.60 8.03 7.52
CA ALA A 33 -3.92 7.07 8.57
C ALA A 33 -5.16 6.26 8.19
N ALA A 34 -5.41 5.15 8.90
CA ALA A 34 -6.63 4.38 8.73
C ALA A 34 -7.87 5.17 9.21
N PHE A 35 -7.73 5.92 10.30
CA PHE A 35 -8.81 6.62 11.01
C PHE A 35 -8.41 8.05 11.34
N ASP A 36 -9.40 8.93 11.48
CA ASP A 36 -9.21 10.26 12.05
C ASP A 36 -9.53 10.22 13.56
N ILE A 37 -8.49 10.09 14.38
CA ILE A 37 -8.62 10.02 15.85
C ILE A 37 -9.05 11.37 16.43
N GLN A 38 -8.71 12.49 15.80
CA GLN A 38 -9.10 13.81 16.30
C GLN A 38 -10.61 14.00 16.15
N LYS A 39 -11.16 13.62 15.00
CA LYS A 39 -12.60 13.63 14.74
C LYS A 39 -13.36 12.65 15.65
N LEU A 40 -12.77 11.49 15.98
CA LEU A 40 -13.37 10.55 16.94
C LEU A 40 -13.37 11.09 18.38
N LYS A 41 -12.38 11.88 18.77
CA LYS A 41 -12.32 12.52 20.10
C LYS A 41 -13.23 13.74 20.20
N ASN A 42 -13.34 14.51 19.12
CA ASN A 42 -14.19 15.69 19.05
C ASN A 42 -15.02 15.68 17.75
N PRO A 43 -16.18 15.00 17.74
CA PRO A 43 -17.04 14.90 16.56
C PRO A 43 -17.49 16.26 16.02
N GLY A 44 -17.60 17.26 16.89
CA GLY A 44 -17.99 18.63 16.54
C GLY A 44 -16.90 19.48 15.88
N ILE A 45 -15.68 18.95 15.70
CA ILE A 45 -14.62 19.70 15.02
C ILE A 45 -15.04 19.99 13.57
N SER A 46 -15.08 21.28 13.23
CA SER A 46 -15.47 21.79 11.92
C SER A 46 -14.42 22.76 11.42
N GLY A 47 -14.15 22.72 10.12
CA GLY A 47 -13.12 23.51 9.44
C GLY A 47 -13.15 23.24 7.96
N ILE A 48 -12.44 24.04 7.16
CA ILE A 48 -12.35 23.88 5.70
C ILE A 48 -11.83 22.48 5.33
N GLU A 49 -10.94 21.91 6.15
CA GLU A 49 -10.40 20.55 6.01
C GLU A 49 -11.40 19.43 6.40
N TYR A 50 -12.48 19.78 7.12
CA TYR A 50 -13.44 18.84 7.73
C TYR A 50 -14.85 18.95 7.12
N GLN A 51 -15.00 19.61 5.97
CA GLN A 51 -16.26 19.60 5.23
C GLN A 51 -16.47 18.21 4.59
N ASN A 52 -16.96 17.26 5.38
CA ASN A 52 -17.38 15.95 4.89
C ASN A 52 -18.63 15.46 5.65
N GLU A 53 -19.48 14.79 4.89
CA GLU A 53 -20.86 14.40 5.21
C GLU A 53 -20.97 13.49 6.44
N VAL A 54 -22.03 13.67 7.23
CA VAL A 54 -22.37 12.91 8.46
C VAL A 54 -22.21 11.38 8.29
N GLN A 55 -22.44 10.86 7.09
CA GLN A 55 -22.30 9.44 6.77
C GLN A 55 -20.85 8.95 6.89
N LYS A 56 -19.86 9.74 6.43
CA LYS A 56 -18.44 9.35 6.49
C LYS A 56 -17.93 9.31 7.93
N ASP A 57 -18.44 10.19 8.80
CA ASP A 57 -18.08 10.21 10.21
C ASP A 57 -18.55 8.95 10.96
N SER A 58 -19.75 8.46 10.65
CA SER A 58 -20.26 7.19 11.19
C SER A 58 -19.39 6.00 10.78
N TRP A 59 -18.88 6.00 9.54
CA TRP A 59 -17.95 5.00 9.05
C TRP A 59 -16.59 5.03 9.77
N ASN A 60 -16.07 6.22 10.08
CA ASN A 60 -14.82 6.36 10.84
C ASN A 60 -14.93 5.69 12.22
N ALA A 61 -16.02 5.96 12.95
CA ALA A 61 -16.27 5.35 14.26
C ALA A 61 -16.44 3.84 14.16
N ARG A 62 -17.26 3.37 13.21
CA ARG A 62 -17.48 1.94 12.97
C ARG A 62 -16.17 1.19 12.68
N GLU A 63 -15.40 1.67 11.71
CA GLU A 63 -14.16 1.00 11.30
C GLU A 63 -13.10 1.05 12.40
N TYR A 64 -13.02 2.15 13.15
CA TYR A 64 -12.14 2.24 14.30
C TYR A 64 -12.48 1.23 15.39
N VAL A 65 -13.77 1.05 15.71
CA VAL A 65 -14.24 0.09 16.72
C VAL A 65 -13.93 -1.34 16.31
N LEU A 66 -14.20 -1.71 15.04
CA LEU A 66 -13.84 -3.02 14.50
C LEU A 66 -12.33 -3.28 14.61
N TYR A 67 -11.50 -2.29 14.30
CA TYR A 67 -10.04 -2.40 14.44
C TYR A 67 -9.57 -2.48 15.91
N ARG A 68 -10.16 -1.67 16.79
CA ARG A 68 -9.88 -1.70 18.23
C ARG A 68 -10.16 -3.10 18.79
N ASP A 69 -11.24 -3.71 18.34
CA ASP A 69 -11.76 -4.99 18.81
C ASP A 69 -11.16 -6.19 18.04
N ASP A 70 -10.13 -5.95 17.22
CA ASP A 70 -9.41 -6.95 16.44
C ASP A 70 -10.31 -7.78 15.53
N HIS A 71 -11.32 -7.13 14.93
CA HIS A 71 -12.34 -7.75 14.09
C HIS A 71 -12.93 -9.02 14.72
N THR A 72 -13.18 -8.95 16.03
CA THR A 72 -13.65 -10.09 16.81
C THR A 72 -14.81 -9.65 17.70
N CYS A 73 -15.89 -10.44 17.71
CA CYS A 73 -17.04 -10.21 18.59
C CYS A 73 -16.56 -10.15 20.05
N GLN A 74 -16.85 -9.05 20.74
CA GLN A 74 -16.35 -8.81 22.08
C GLN A 74 -17.06 -9.63 23.16
N HIS A 75 -18.26 -10.14 22.87
CA HIS A 75 -18.97 -11.06 23.74
C HIS A 75 -18.50 -12.52 23.56
N CYS A 76 -18.72 -13.10 22.38
CA CYS A 76 -18.49 -14.53 22.17
C CYS A 76 -17.04 -14.87 21.77
N LYS A 77 -16.20 -13.86 21.47
CA LYS A 77 -14.81 -14.04 21.01
C LYS A 77 -14.66 -15.05 19.86
N GLY A 78 -15.60 -15.01 18.91
CA GLY A 78 -15.62 -15.89 17.73
C GLY A 78 -16.30 -17.24 17.92
N LYS A 79 -16.80 -17.58 19.13
CA LYS A 79 -17.44 -18.88 19.40
C LYS A 79 -18.67 -19.18 18.55
N SER A 80 -19.43 -18.16 18.13
CA SER A 80 -20.60 -18.36 17.27
C SER A 80 -20.24 -18.67 15.81
N LYS A 81 -18.97 -18.48 15.41
CA LYS A 81 -18.46 -18.62 14.03
C LYS A 81 -19.22 -17.77 12.98
N ASN A 82 -20.06 -16.83 13.40
CA ASN A 82 -20.71 -15.91 12.47
C ASN A 82 -19.67 -14.88 11.98
N PRO A 83 -19.42 -14.77 10.66
CA PRO A 83 -18.42 -13.89 10.10
C PRO A 83 -18.86 -12.41 10.03
N ILE A 84 -20.16 -12.13 10.16
CA ILE A 84 -20.74 -10.79 10.08
C ILE A 84 -20.57 -10.09 11.44
N LEU A 85 -19.95 -8.91 11.40
CA LEU A 85 -19.69 -8.08 12.56
C LEU A 85 -20.40 -6.73 12.44
N GLU A 86 -21.02 -6.34 13.53
CA GLU A 86 -21.76 -5.10 13.72
C GLU A 86 -21.22 -4.34 14.92
N VAL A 87 -21.45 -3.03 14.92
CA VAL A 87 -21.06 -2.15 16.01
C VAL A 87 -22.31 -1.79 16.80
N HIS A 88 -22.32 -2.20 18.07
CA HIS A 88 -23.43 -2.04 19.00
C HIS A 88 -23.23 -0.82 19.90
N HIS A 89 -24.29 -0.06 20.12
CA HIS A 89 -24.34 1.02 21.12
C HIS A 89 -24.65 0.45 22.51
N ILE A 90 -23.78 0.70 23.48
CA ILE A 90 -23.93 0.22 24.86
C ILE A 90 -25.05 0.99 25.57
N VAL A 91 -25.01 2.30 25.45
CA VAL A 91 -26.11 3.21 25.80
C VAL A 91 -26.74 3.68 24.50
N SER A 92 -28.06 3.86 24.48
CA SER A 92 -28.79 4.29 23.29
C SER A 92 -28.11 5.50 22.62
N ARG A 93 -28.12 5.51 21.28
CA ARG A 93 -27.46 6.55 20.48
C ARG A 93 -27.88 7.97 20.86
N GLN A 94 -29.14 8.16 21.27
CA GLN A 94 -29.66 9.46 21.68
C GLN A 94 -28.99 10.02 22.94
N ILE A 95 -28.57 9.14 23.85
CA ILE A 95 -28.01 9.51 25.16
C ILE A 95 -26.47 9.43 25.13
N GLY A 96 -25.93 8.34 24.59
CA GLY A 96 -24.48 8.07 24.59
C GLY A 96 -23.74 8.48 23.30
N GLY A 97 -24.46 8.85 22.24
CA GLY A 97 -23.87 9.22 20.95
C GLY A 97 -23.10 8.08 20.27
N ASP A 98 -22.27 8.46 19.28
CA ASP A 98 -21.46 7.55 18.45
C ASP A 98 -19.98 7.51 18.86
N ALA A 99 -19.66 7.93 20.10
CA ALA A 99 -18.30 7.94 20.59
C ALA A 99 -17.77 6.49 20.72
N PRO A 100 -16.50 6.19 20.35
CA PRO A 100 -15.99 4.82 20.36
C PRO A 100 -16.07 4.09 21.71
N ASP A 101 -16.07 4.81 22.82
CA ASP A 101 -16.26 4.28 24.17
C ASP A 101 -17.71 3.88 24.48
N ASN A 102 -18.70 4.34 23.70
CA ASN A 102 -20.08 3.85 23.74
C ASN A 102 -20.34 2.70 22.74
N LEU A 103 -19.32 2.28 21.98
CA LEU A 103 -19.46 1.33 20.87
C LEU A 103 -18.69 0.03 21.12
N LEU A 104 -19.26 -1.09 20.69
CA LEU A 104 -18.69 -2.43 20.84
C LEU A 104 -18.89 -3.30 19.60
N THR A 105 -17.87 -4.03 19.17
CA THR A 105 -18.02 -5.02 18.09
C THR A 105 -18.73 -6.27 18.58
N LEU A 106 -19.84 -6.64 17.95
CA LEU A 106 -20.56 -7.90 18.15
C LEU A 106 -20.71 -8.64 16.82
N CYS A 107 -20.82 -9.96 16.85
CA CYS A 107 -21.35 -10.68 15.69
C CYS A 107 -22.87 -10.59 15.69
N GLU A 108 -23.48 -10.71 14.51
CA GLU A 108 -24.94 -10.62 14.29
C GLU A 108 -25.74 -11.44 15.33
N THR A 109 -25.37 -12.72 15.53
CA THR A 109 -26.03 -13.59 16.54
C THR A 109 -26.00 -13.05 17.98
N CYS A 110 -24.94 -12.34 18.36
CA CYS A 110 -24.85 -11.73 19.69
C CYS A 110 -25.59 -10.39 19.70
N HIS A 111 -25.47 -9.62 18.62
CA HIS A 111 -26.15 -8.34 18.46
C HIS A 111 -27.67 -8.48 18.61
N ASP A 112 -28.27 -9.48 17.96
CA ASP A 112 -29.71 -9.77 18.04
C ASP A 112 -30.13 -10.17 19.46
N LYS A 113 -29.33 -10.98 20.14
CA LYS A 113 -29.63 -11.43 21.51
C LYS A 113 -29.60 -10.26 22.49
N VAL A 114 -28.67 -9.32 22.33
CA VAL A 114 -28.63 -8.11 23.16
C VAL A 114 -29.83 -7.24 22.85
N SER A 115 -30.12 -7.00 21.58
CA SER A 115 -31.25 -6.16 21.13
C SER A 115 -32.61 -6.70 21.58
N THR A 116 -32.76 -8.02 21.70
CA THR A 116 -33.97 -8.69 22.20
C THR A 116 -34.00 -8.89 23.73
N GLY A 117 -33.01 -8.35 24.46
CA GLY A 117 -32.92 -8.48 25.93
C GLY A 117 -32.57 -9.89 26.42
N LYS A 118 -32.23 -10.81 25.53
CA LYS A 118 -31.84 -12.21 25.84
C LYS A 118 -30.38 -12.34 26.29
N LEU A 119 -29.59 -11.26 26.16
CA LEU A 119 -28.20 -11.22 26.55
C LEU A 119 -27.85 -9.86 27.17
N ILE A 120 -27.30 -9.88 28.38
CA ILE A 120 -26.75 -8.70 29.05
C ILE A 120 -25.24 -8.68 28.82
N LEU A 121 -24.71 -7.55 28.35
CA LEU A 121 -23.29 -7.36 28.12
C LEU A 121 -22.60 -6.90 29.41
N ASP A 122 -21.82 -7.77 30.03
CA ASP A 122 -20.87 -7.40 31.10
C ASP A 122 -19.44 -7.44 30.54
N ILE A 123 -19.05 -6.37 29.85
CA ILE A 123 -17.77 -6.29 29.14
C ILE A 123 -17.05 -5.02 29.54
N LYS A 124 -15.80 -5.18 30.01
CA LYS A 124 -14.91 -4.06 30.26
C LYS A 124 -14.37 -3.52 28.95
N ILE A 125 -14.77 -2.30 28.61
CA ILE A 125 -14.34 -1.61 27.38
C ILE A 125 -12.85 -1.28 27.49
N PRO A 126 -12.05 -1.52 26.43
CA PRO A 126 -10.69 -1.02 26.37
C PRO A 126 -10.70 0.50 26.51
N LYS A 127 -10.16 1.02 27.62
CA LYS A 127 -10.04 2.47 27.84
C LYS A 127 -8.92 3.03 26.97
N GLY A 128 -9.25 4.06 26.19
CA GLY A 128 -8.28 4.83 25.40
C GLY A 128 -8.25 4.44 23.92
N PHE A 129 -7.64 5.33 23.13
CA PHE A 129 -7.45 5.08 21.71
C PHE A 129 -6.22 4.19 21.50
N LYS A 130 -6.30 3.20 20.60
CA LYS A 130 -5.08 2.50 20.17
C LYS A 130 -4.17 3.54 19.51
N PRO A 131 -2.90 3.67 19.96
CA PRO A 131 -2.01 4.74 19.51
C PRO A 131 -1.83 4.71 17.99
N GLU A 132 -1.57 5.87 17.40
CA GLU A 132 -1.32 6.00 15.98
C GLU A 132 -0.17 5.08 15.58
N THR A 133 -0.36 4.32 14.49
CA THR A 133 0.72 3.51 13.95
C THR A 133 1.91 4.42 13.58
N PHE A 134 3.14 3.94 13.79
CA PHE A 134 4.37 4.60 13.34
C PHE A 134 4.27 5.19 11.91
N MET A 135 3.55 4.49 11.03
CA MET A 135 3.31 4.92 9.65
C MET A 135 2.49 6.20 9.55
N SER A 136 1.51 6.42 10.43
CA SER A 136 0.72 7.65 10.46
C SER A 136 1.60 8.87 10.74
N ILE A 137 2.51 8.76 11.70
CA ILE A 137 3.47 9.83 12.05
C ILE A 137 4.36 10.15 10.84
N VAL A 138 4.90 9.11 10.18
CA VAL A 138 5.76 9.29 9.00
C VAL A 138 5.01 9.98 7.86
N ARG A 139 3.74 9.60 7.61
CA ARG A 139 2.91 10.17 6.55
C ARG A 139 2.52 11.62 6.83
N TRP A 140 2.20 11.98 8.07
CA TRP A 140 1.96 13.38 8.46
C TRP A 140 3.21 14.24 8.25
N LYS A 141 4.39 13.75 8.66
CA LYS A 141 5.66 14.43 8.39
C LYS A 141 5.92 14.58 6.88
N LEU A 142 5.53 13.59 6.07
CA LEU A 142 5.63 13.66 4.61
C LEU A 142 4.72 14.75 4.03
N VAL A 143 3.43 14.76 4.40
CA VAL A 143 2.46 15.79 3.96
C VAL A 143 2.96 17.19 4.29
N ASN A 144 3.36 17.43 5.55
CA ASN A 144 3.83 18.74 5.99
C ASN A 144 5.07 19.19 5.21
N LYS A 145 6.02 18.28 4.96
CA LYS A 145 7.22 18.59 4.18
C LYS A 145 6.92 18.89 2.72
N LEU A 146 5.96 18.19 2.10
CA LEU A 146 5.56 18.45 0.72
C LEU A 146 4.79 19.77 0.58
N LYS A 147 3.91 20.10 1.54
CA LYS A 147 3.24 21.41 1.63
C LYS A 147 4.27 22.54 1.76
N ALA A 148 5.25 22.39 2.65
CA ALA A 148 6.33 23.37 2.83
C ALA A 148 7.20 23.57 1.58
N ALA A 149 7.28 22.56 0.72
CA ALA A 149 7.97 22.65 -0.58
C ALA A 149 7.11 23.30 -1.69
N GLY A 150 5.94 23.87 -1.36
CA GLY A 150 5.07 24.58 -2.29
C GLY A 150 4.14 23.70 -3.12
N ASN A 151 4.00 22.41 -2.79
CA ASN A 151 3.09 21.52 -3.51
C ASN A 151 1.65 21.67 -3.00
N ILE A 152 0.67 21.54 -3.89
CA ILE A 152 -0.73 21.37 -3.51
C ILE A 152 -0.92 19.93 -3.01
N VAL A 153 -1.02 19.77 -1.68
CA VAL A 153 -1.11 18.45 -1.03
C VAL A 153 -2.35 18.35 -0.18
N ASN A 154 -3.20 17.37 -0.51
CA ASN A 154 -4.28 16.94 0.36
C ASN A 154 -3.92 15.64 1.05
N HIS A 155 -4.70 15.33 2.09
CA HIS A 155 -4.62 14.06 2.76
C HIS A 155 -6.01 13.43 2.84
N THR A 156 -6.04 12.12 2.98
CA THR A 156 -7.26 11.36 3.21
C THR A 156 -7.00 10.25 4.23
N TYR A 157 -8.07 9.60 4.66
CA TYR A 157 -8.05 8.51 5.62
C TYR A 157 -8.54 7.22 4.97
N GLY A 158 -8.01 6.08 5.45
CA GLY A 158 -8.33 4.77 4.88
C GLY A 158 -9.82 4.42 4.90
N TYR A 159 -10.57 4.89 5.90
CA TYR A 159 -12.03 4.70 5.94
C TYR A 159 -12.76 5.44 4.82
N ILE A 160 -12.27 6.62 4.39
CA ILE A 160 -12.81 7.40 3.28
C ILE A 160 -12.53 6.66 1.97
N THR A 161 -11.27 6.26 1.75
CA THR A 161 -10.89 5.46 0.57
C THR A 161 -11.73 4.19 0.47
N LYS A 162 -11.97 3.51 1.60
CA LYS A 162 -12.81 2.30 1.64
C LYS A 162 -14.25 2.61 1.23
N PHE A 163 -14.84 3.67 1.79
CA PHE A 163 -16.21 4.09 1.49
C PHE A 163 -16.37 4.41 0.01
N ASP A 164 -15.54 5.30 -0.52
CA ASP A 164 -15.61 5.74 -1.92
C ASP A 164 -15.38 4.56 -2.89
N ARG A 165 -14.44 3.66 -2.56
CA ARG A 165 -14.19 2.45 -3.35
C ARG A 165 -15.40 1.51 -3.40
N ILE A 166 -16.09 1.31 -2.27
CA ILE A 166 -17.30 0.47 -2.21
C ILE A 166 -18.44 1.12 -2.99
N ALA A 167 -18.61 2.44 -2.86
CA ALA A 167 -19.61 3.19 -3.63
C ALA A 167 -19.41 3.06 -5.14
N LEU A 168 -18.15 2.98 -5.60
CA LEU A 168 -17.79 2.76 -7.00
C LEU A 168 -17.80 1.28 -7.44
N GLY A 169 -18.09 0.33 -6.54
CA GLY A 169 -18.09 -1.11 -6.86
C GLY A 169 -16.72 -1.68 -7.23
N LEU A 170 -15.63 -1.03 -6.82
CA LEU A 170 -14.28 -1.42 -7.24
C LEU A 170 -13.63 -2.43 -6.27
N GLU A 171 -12.96 -3.44 -6.84
CA GLU A 171 -12.19 -4.41 -6.05
C GLU A 171 -10.96 -3.79 -5.38
N LYS A 172 -10.65 -4.29 -4.18
CA LYS A 172 -9.52 -3.79 -3.39
C LYS A 172 -8.19 -4.17 -4.04
N SER A 173 -7.44 -3.17 -4.46
CA SER A 173 -6.03 -3.30 -4.84
C SER A 173 -5.29 -2.00 -4.52
N HIS A 174 -3.97 -2.05 -4.29
CA HIS A 174 -3.18 -0.83 -4.06
C HIS A 174 -3.32 0.20 -5.19
N SER A 175 -3.45 -0.28 -6.44
CA SER A 175 -3.64 0.60 -7.60
C SER A 175 -5.04 1.20 -7.67
N THR A 176 -6.05 0.46 -7.22
CA THR A 176 -7.44 0.92 -7.16
C THR A 176 -7.61 1.94 -6.04
N ASP A 177 -7.06 1.66 -4.85
CA ASP A 177 -7.10 2.60 -3.73
C ASP A 177 -6.43 3.93 -4.12
N ALA A 178 -5.26 3.89 -4.78
CA ALA A 178 -4.59 5.09 -5.27
C ALA A 178 -5.41 5.87 -6.33
N PHE A 179 -6.15 5.17 -7.19
CA PHE A 179 -7.04 5.78 -8.18
C PHE A 179 -8.20 6.52 -7.51
N VAL A 180 -8.85 5.88 -6.52
CA VAL A 180 -9.93 6.49 -5.73
C VAL A 180 -9.42 7.70 -4.95
N ILE A 181 -8.26 7.59 -4.29
CA ILE A 181 -7.62 8.69 -3.55
C ILE A 181 -7.35 9.90 -4.44
N ALA A 182 -6.98 9.67 -5.71
CA ALA A 182 -6.75 10.74 -6.67
C ALA A 182 -8.05 11.39 -7.21
N GLY A 183 -9.23 10.93 -6.79
CA GLY A 183 -10.54 11.38 -7.28
C GLY A 183 -11.02 10.64 -8.53
N GLY A 184 -10.45 9.47 -8.81
CA GLY A 184 -10.84 8.63 -9.93
C GLY A 184 -12.22 8.00 -9.73
N ILE A 185 -13.03 8.02 -10.80
CA ILE A 185 -14.35 7.41 -10.90
C ILE A 185 -14.38 6.42 -12.07
N MET A 186 -14.62 6.89 -13.30
CA MET A 186 -14.81 6.08 -14.51
C MET A 186 -13.71 6.30 -15.56
N GLN A 187 -12.63 7.01 -15.22
CA GLN A 187 -11.56 7.29 -16.16
C GLN A 187 -10.85 6.01 -16.60
N GLU A 188 -10.48 5.96 -17.88
CA GLU A 188 -9.72 4.85 -18.44
C GLU A 188 -8.36 4.74 -17.75
N ARG A 189 -7.99 3.51 -17.39
CA ARG A 189 -6.73 3.20 -16.70
C ARG A 189 -5.79 2.54 -17.69
N SER A 190 -4.55 3.00 -17.72
CA SER A 190 -3.53 2.37 -18.56
C SER A 190 -3.39 0.89 -18.23
N SER A 191 -3.32 0.07 -19.27
CA SER A 191 -2.97 -1.35 -19.16
C SER A 191 -1.51 -1.54 -18.72
N ILE A 192 -0.66 -0.54 -18.93
CA ILE A 192 0.75 -0.54 -18.56
C ILE A 192 0.88 -0.37 -17.05
N LYS A 193 1.54 -1.33 -16.39
CA LYS A 193 1.82 -1.27 -14.95
C LYS A 193 3.31 -1.35 -14.68
N PHE A 194 3.76 -0.54 -13.73
CA PHE A 194 5.11 -0.60 -13.19
C PHE A 194 5.07 -1.09 -11.75
N ILE A 195 5.89 -2.09 -11.43
CA ILE A 195 6.23 -2.41 -10.05
C ILE A 195 7.51 -1.68 -9.69
N ILE A 196 7.42 -0.88 -8.64
CA ILE A 196 8.56 -0.19 -8.05
C ILE A 196 8.81 -0.78 -6.66
N LYS A 197 10.01 -1.31 -6.45
CA LYS A 197 10.43 -1.91 -5.19
C LYS A 197 11.63 -1.18 -4.63
N GLN A 198 11.46 -0.57 -3.46
CA GLN A 198 12.59 -0.02 -2.72
C GLN A 198 13.38 -1.16 -2.07
N VAL A 199 14.69 -1.19 -2.31
CA VAL A 199 15.60 -2.16 -1.71
C VAL A 199 16.70 -1.49 -0.91
N ARG A 200 17.14 -2.19 0.15
CA ARG A 200 18.26 -1.74 0.97
C ARG A 200 19.56 -1.78 0.16
N LYS A 201 20.43 -0.78 0.34
CA LYS A 201 21.79 -0.77 -0.22
C LYS A 201 22.70 -1.79 0.46
N CYS A 202 22.65 -1.84 1.80
CA CYS A 202 23.53 -2.68 2.62
C CYS A 202 22.73 -3.42 3.70
N ASN A 203 23.29 -4.53 4.17
CA ASN A 203 22.80 -5.18 5.39
C ASN A 203 23.07 -4.25 6.58
N ARG A 204 22.06 -4.00 7.42
CA ARG A 204 22.21 -3.19 8.64
C ARG A 204 22.97 -3.93 9.74
N LYS A 205 22.90 -5.27 9.77
CA LYS A 205 23.64 -6.11 10.72
C LYS A 205 25.02 -6.43 10.13
N LEU A 206 26.08 -6.04 10.84
CA LEU A 206 27.48 -6.23 10.41
C LEU A 206 27.96 -7.68 10.55
N PHE A 207 27.44 -8.41 11.53
CA PHE A 207 27.83 -9.80 11.84
C PHE A 207 26.61 -10.74 11.81
N LYS A 208 26.83 -12.04 11.60
CA LYS A 208 25.72 -13.01 11.46
C LYS A 208 24.92 -13.19 12.77
N GLY A 209 25.60 -13.09 13.90
CA GLY A 209 25.03 -13.16 15.25
C GLY A 209 25.59 -12.06 16.15
N ASP A 210 25.00 -11.86 17.31
CA ASP A 210 25.34 -10.73 18.20
C ASP A 210 26.72 -10.91 18.86
N ARG A 211 27.15 -12.17 19.04
CA ARG A 211 28.51 -12.55 19.49
C ARG A 211 29.37 -13.13 18.37
N SER A 212 28.95 -13.02 17.11
CA SER A 212 29.67 -13.63 15.99
C SER A 212 30.74 -12.70 15.46
N HIS A 213 31.95 -13.22 15.24
CA HIS A 213 33.00 -12.52 14.49
C HIS A 213 32.81 -12.63 12.97
N ILE A 214 31.86 -13.44 12.49
CA ILE A 214 31.63 -13.68 11.07
C ILE A 214 30.84 -12.50 10.49
N LYS A 215 31.49 -11.74 9.60
CA LYS A 215 30.86 -10.63 8.88
C LYS A 215 29.67 -11.14 8.06
N ASN A 216 28.56 -10.40 8.13
CA ASN A 216 27.34 -10.61 7.37
C ASN A 216 27.38 -9.92 5.99
N THR A 217 28.55 -9.46 5.59
CA THR A 217 28.80 -8.79 4.32
C THR A 217 29.54 -9.74 3.40
N ALA A 218 28.84 -10.24 2.37
CA ALA A 218 29.49 -10.93 1.25
C ALA A 218 30.14 -9.90 0.32
N ALA A 219 31.11 -10.32 -0.49
CA ALA A 219 31.67 -9.51 -1.57
C ALA A 219 30.55 -8.84 -2.37
N ARG A 220 30.67 -7.55 -2.65
CA ARG A 220 29.58 -6.77 -3.27
C ARG A 220 29.30 -7.25 -4.68
N ILE A 221 30.36 -7.44 -5.46
CA ILE A 221 30.33 -7.92 -6.84
C ILE A 221 30.90 -9.34 -6.86
N ILE A 222 30.22 -10.24 -7.57
CA ILE A 222 30.61 -11.63 -7.78
C ILE A 222 30.46 -11.87 -9.28
N HIS A 223 31.55 -12.21 -9.97
CA HIS A 223 31.58 -12.43 -11.43
C HIS A 223 30.88 -11.30 -12.23
N GLY A 224 31.08 -10.04 -11.85
CA GLY A 224 30.48 -8.87 -12.52
C GLY A 224 29.06 -8.49 -12.06
N PHE A 225 28.42 -9.32 -11.23
CA PHE A 225 27.03 -9.10 -10.77
C PHE A 225 26.95 -8.83 -9.26
N GLN A 226 26.04 -7.95 -8.86
CA GLN A 226 25.70 -7.70 -7.46
C GLN A 226 24.21 -7.96 -7.20
N ARG A 227 23.83 -7.92 -5.92
CA ARG A 227 22.42 -8.12 -5.53
C ARG A 227 21.59 -6.96 -6.09
N PHE A 228 20.45 -7.29 -6.67
CA PHE A 228 19.48 -6.41 -7.30
C PHE A 228 19.92 -5.80 -8.65
N ASP A 229 20.98 -6.30 -9.26
CA ASP A 229 21.23 -6.02 -10.68
C ASP A 229 20.06 -6.56 -11.52
N LYS A 230 19.62 -5.78 -12.50
CA LYS A 230 18.65 -6.23 -13.51
C LYS A 230 19.41 -6.97 -14.60
N VAL A 231 18.97 -8.18 -14.91
CA VAL A 231 19.64 -9.08 -15.86
C VAL A 231 18.62 -9.70 -16.81
N LEU A 232 19.08 -10.01 -18.01
CA LEU A 232 18.37 -10.85 -18.97
C LEU A 232 18.92 -12.28 -18.83
N TRP A 233 18.03 -13.24 -18.63
CA TRP A 233 18.36 -14.67 -18.59
C TRP A 233 17.32 -15.43 -19.40
N ASN A 234 17.76 -16.17 -20.43
CA ASN A 234 16.88 -16.88 -21.37
C ASN A 234 15.73 -16.00 -21.90
N SER A 235 16.05 -14.77 -22.31
CA SER A 235 15.10 -13.76 -22.79
C SER A 235 14.06 -13.27 -21.76
N ILE A 236 14.23 -13.61 -20.48
CA ILE A 236 13.38 -13.15 -19.38
C ILE A 236 14.13 -12.07 -18.59
N GLU A 237 13.54 -10.88 -18.46
CA GLU A 237 14.05 -9.83 -17.58
C GLU A 237 13.79 -10.17 -16.12
N CYS A 238 14.84 -10.16 -15.30
CA CYS A 238 14.74 -10.49 -13.88
C CYS A 238 15.82 -9.80 -13.05
N PHE A 239 15.80 -10.07 -11.74
CA PHE A 239 16.71 -9.46 -10.78
C PHE A 239 17.49 -10.52 -10.00
N VAL A 240 18.75 -10.21 -9.71
CA VAL A 240 19.61 -11.05 -8.88
C VAL A 240 19.25 -10.89 -7.40
N PHE A 241 18.70 -11.91 -6.76
CA PHE A 241 18.38 -11.89 -5.31
C PHE A 241 19.43 -12.60 -4.46
N GLY A 242 19.90 -13.76 -4.93
CA GLY A 242 20.90 -14.60 -4.28
C GLY A 242 22.18 -14.69 -5.10
N ARG A 243 23.31 -14.84 -4.41
CA ARG A 243 24.64 -14.87 -5.04
C ARG A 243 25.52 -15.86 -4.30
N ARG A 244 26.17 -16.75 -5.04
CA ARG A 244 27.13 -17.73 -4.51
C ARG A 244 28.52 -17.37 -4.99
N LYS A 245 29.54 -17.56 -4.14
CA LYS A 245 30.95 -17.29 -4.50
C LYS A 245 31.40 -18.03 -5.76
N THR A 246 30.79 -19.18 -6.03
CA THR A 246 31.04 -20.05 -7.19
C THR A 246 30.49 -19.52 -8.52
N GLY A 247 29.89 -18.32 -8.56
CA GLY A 247 29.38 -17.73 -9.80
C GLY A 247 27.97 -18.16 -10.20
N TYR A 248 27.18 -18.59 -9.21
CA TYR A 248 25.78 -18.96 -9.39
C TYR A 248 24.84 -17.97 -8.69
N PHE A 249 23.70 -17.69 -9.33
CA PHE A 249 22.78 -16.63 -8.95
C PHE A 249 21.35 -17.13 -8.80
N GLU A 250 20.65 -16.63 -7.80
CA GLU A 250 19.20 -16.82 -7.68
C GLU A 250 18.50 -15.62 -8.32
N LEU A 251 17.61 -15.91 -9.26
CA LEU A 251 16.89 -14.94 -10.08
C LEU A 251 15.41 -14.92 -9.69
N ARG A 252 14.87 -13.73 -9.53
CA ARG A 252 13.44 -13.51 -9.27
C ARG A 252 12.93 -12.29 -10.02
N THR A 253 11.64 -12.28 -10.32
CA THR A 253 10.88 -11.09 -10.70
C THR A 253 10.58 -10.23 -9.45
N LEU A 254 10.14 -8.97 -9.64
CA LEU A 254 9.92 -8.05 -8.51
C LEU A 254 8.70 -8.39 -7.64
N ASP A 255 7.68 -9.01 -8.23
CA ASP A 255 6.51 -9.61 -7.56
C ASP A 255 6.91 -10.75 -6.60
N GLY A 256 8.13 -11.28 -6.72
CA GLY A 256 8.71 -12.30 -5.85
C GLY A 256 8.76 -13.69 -6.48
N THR A 257 8.23 -13.88 -7.69
CA THR A 257 8.25 -15.17 -8.39
C THR A 257 9.69 -15.60 -8.65
N LYS A 258 10.04 -16.82 -8.24
CA LYS A 258 11.38 -17.36 -8.41
C LYS A 258 11.49 -17.92 -9.84
N ILE A 259 12.35 -17.32 -10.64
CA ILE A 259 12.61 -17.79 -12.01
C ILE A 259 13.61 -18.94 -11.97
N HIS A 260 14.72 -18.78 -11.25
CA HIS A 260 15.76 -19.80 -11.19
C HIS A 260 16.58 -19.71 -9.90
N ALA A 261 16.98 -20.85 -9.34
CA ALA A 261 17.69 -20.88 -8.06
C ALA A 261 19.22 -20.76 -8.19
N SER A 262 19.78 -21.13 -9.34
CA SER A 262 21.23 -21.28 -9.52
C SER A 262 21.68 -21.06 -10.97
N ALA A 263 21.39 -19.89 -11.54
CA ALA A 263 21.79 -19.53 -12.90
C ALA A 263 23.30 -19.22 -12.95
N LYS A 264 23.99 -19.61 -14.02
CA LYS A 264 25.45 -19.39 -14.17
C LYS A 264 25.72 -17.96 -14.64
N ALA A 265 26.81 -17.37 -14.17
CA ALA A 265 27.24 -16.02 -14.58
C ALA A 265 27.25 -15.79 -16.10
N LYS A 266 27.72 -16.79 -16.86
CA LYS A 266 27.86 -16.72 -18.32
C LYS A 266 26.52 -16.66 -19.07
N ASP A 267 25.43 -17.11 -18.45
CA ASP A 267 24.10 -17.13 -19.06
C ASP A 267 23.33 -15.83 -18.76
N LEU A 268 23.94 -14.90 -18.02
CA LEU A 268 23.33 -13.63 -17.63
C LEU A 268 23.89 -12.49 -18.47
N LYS A 269 23.01 -11.65 -19.01
CA LYS A 269 23.38 -10.35 -19.56
C LYS A 269 22.93 -9.26 -18.60
N LYS A 270 23.84 -8.40 -18.14
CA LYS A 270 23.50 -7.27 -17.28
C LYS A 270 22.79 -6.18 -18.10
N LEU A 271 21.62 -5.75 -17.64
CA LEU A 271 20.85 -4.66 -18.23
C LEU A 271 21.05 -3.37 -17.44
N GLU A 272 20.89 -3.43 -16.12
CA GLU A 272 21.04 -2.28 -15.24
C GLU A 272 21.76 -2.68 -13.95
N SER A 273 22.61 -1.77 -13.44
CA SER A 273 23.21 -1.94 -12.12
C SER A 273 22.21 -1.64 -11.01
N ALA A 274 22.31 -2.38 -9.91
CA ALA A 274 21.45 -2.25 -8.75
C ALA A 274 21.32 -0.81 -8.27
N ASN A 275 20.07 -0.36 -8.15
CA ASN A 275 19.72 0.94 -7.59
C ASN A 275 18.83 0.76 -6.35
N THR A 276 18.55 1.86 -5.65
CA THR A 276 17.70 1.87 -4.45
C THR A 276 16.24 1.58 -4.80
N LEU A 277 15.80 1.96 -6.00
CA LEU A 277 14.48 1.68 -6.53
C LEU A 277 14.67 0.74 -7.73
N LEU A 278 14.11 -0.46 -7.63
CA LEU A 278 14.02 -1.41 -8.73
C LEU A 278 12.70 -1.20 -9.45
N ILE A 279 12.72 -1.19 -10.78
CA ILE A 279 11.54 -0.95 -11.61
C ILE A 279 11.39 -2.13 -12.56
N ALA A 280 10.20 -2.72 -12.59
CA ALA A 280 9.84 -3.74 -13.56
C ALA A 280 8.51 -3.38 -14.23
N TYR A 281 8.43 -3.68 -15.52
CA TYR A 281 7.20 -3.59 -16.30
C TYR A 281 6.39 -4.88 -16.11
N ILE A 282 5.08 -4.74 -15.91
CA ILE A 282 4.13 -5.85 -15.92
C ILE A 282 3.13 -5.54 -17.02
N GLY A 283 3.13 -6.41 -18.05
CA GLY A 283 2.45 -6.30 -19.34
C GLY A 283 1.26 -5.35 -19.46
N GLY A 284 1.33 -4.45 -20.44
CA GLY A 284 0.53 -4.58 -21.66
C GLY A 284 1.36 -5.34 -22.72
N VAL A 285 0.74 -5.80 -23.80
CA VAL A 285 1.45 -6.52 -24.88
C VAL A 285 2.61 -5.66 -25.40
N CYS A 286 3.85 -6.02 -25.10
CA CYS A 286 5.00 -5.57 -25.89
C CYS A 286 4.99 -6.40 -27.16
N SER A 287 4.32 -5.93 -28.21
CA SER A 287 4.78 -6.29 -29.55
C SER A 287 6.18 -5.67 -29.69
N SER A 288 7.20 -6.51 -29.77
CA SER A 288 8.46 -6.07 -30.37
C SER A 288 8.13 -5.47 -31.73
N PRO A 289 8.81 -4.40 -32.17
CA PRO A 289 8.83 -4.09 -33.59
C PRO A 289 9.64 -5.21 -34.25
N ASP A 290 8.97 -6.30 -34.59
CA ASP A 290 9.52 -7.31 -35.48
C ASP A 290 9.74 -6.62 -36.82
N TYR A 291 11.02 -6.38 -37.10
CA TYR A 291 11.53 -6.02 -38.40
C TYR A 291 11.10 -7.08 -39.41
N LYS A 292 10.02 -6.82 -40.16
CA LYS A 292 9.72 -7.54 -41.40
C LYS A 292 10.18 -6.71 -42.58
N SER A 293 11.31 -7.14 -43.13
CA SER A 293 11.79 -6.77 -44.44
C SER A 293 10.75 -7.12 -45.52
N GLY A 294 10.33 -6.09 -46.26
CA GLY A 294 9.93 -6.11 -47.67
C GLY A 294 8.76 -7.00 -48.09
N VAL A 295 7.63 -6.38 -48.46
CA VAL A 295 6.95 -6.65 -49.74
C VAL A 295 6.34 -5.34 -50.25
N SER A 296 6.44 -5.18 -51.57
CA SER A 296 6.20 -4.03 -52.44
C SER A 296 4.89 -3.26 -52.26
N ALA A 297 5.02 -1.94 -52.41
CA ALA A 297 3.94 -1.01 -52.67
C ALA A 297 3.34 -1.20 -54.08
N THR A 298 2.01 -1.16 -54.15
CA THR A 298 1.27 -0.72 -55.33
C THR A 298 0.12 0.16 -54.84
N PRO A 299 0.06 1.45 -55.21
CA PRO A 299 -1.08 2.30 -54.93
C PRO A 299 -2.05 2.30 -56.12
N ALA A 300 -3.35 2.19 -55.85
CA ALA A 300 -4.41 2.50 -56.82
C ALA A 300 -5.70 2.84 -56.05
N PRO A 301 -6.66 3.57 -56.64
CA PRO A 301 -6.78 5.00 -56.43
C PRO A 301 -8.15 5.41 -55.82
N TYR A 302 -8.26 6.70 -55.54
CA TYR A 302 -9.48 7.44 -55.24
C TYR A 302 -10.68 7.14 -56.16
N GLY A 303 -11.87 7.19 -55.57
CA GLY A 303 -13.19 7.31 -56.20
C GLY A 303 -14.22 6.63 -55.29
N GLY A 304 -15.22 7.28 -54.69
CA GLY A 304 -15.92 8.50 -55.05
C GLY A 304 -17.40 8.14 -55.16
N LEU A 305 -18.15 8.37 -54.08
CA LEU A 305 -19.57 8.77 -53.92
C LEU A 305 -20.08 8.33 -52.54
#